data_AF-A0A957VUV3-F1
#
_entry.id   AF-A0A957VUV3-F1
#
_cell.length_a   1.000
_cell.length_b   1.000
_cell.length_c   1.000
_cell.angle_alpha   90.00
_cell.angle_beta   90.00
_cell.angle_gamma   90.00
#
_symmetry.space_group_name_H-M   'P 1'
#
loop_
_entity.id
_entity.type
_entity.pdbx_description
1 polymer ?
#
loop_
_entity_poly.entity_id
_entity_poly.type
_entity_poly.pdbx_seq_one_letter_code
_entity_poly.pdbx_strand_id
1 'polypeptide(L)'
;MLQKTHNRVIFGGLIGAFGGSSFVLSVYPIAIGLLFEQLSGNALLLTLVYVIPVAVLWGIGGAVSGWLGKMREGAAIMALCGLISGILISANLLGESGGSTILLAGGLIGLIYGIPAGLLISGALRRPEA
;
A
#
# COMPACT_ATOMS: atom_id res chain seq x y z
N MET A 1 -17.17 5.36 -24.43
CA MET A 1 -16.64 4.41 -23.40
C MET A 1 -15.19 4.72 -22.99
N LEU A 2 -14.29 5.05 -23.94
CA LEU A 2 -12.86 5.29 -23.67
C LEU A 2 -12.57 6.35 -22.59
N GLN A 3 -13.30 7.45 -22.58
CA GLN A 3 -13.12 8.54 -21.62
C GLN A 3 -13.44 8.12 -20.16
N LYS A 4 -14.46 7.26 -19.97
CA LYS A 4 -14.79 6.71 -18.65
C LYS A 4 -13.68 5.79 -18.14
N THR A 5 -13.06 5.01 -19.03
CA THR A 5 -11.92 4.15 -18.67
C THR A 5 -10.69 4.99 -18.32
N HIS A 6 -10.37 6.02 -19.10
CA HIS A 6 -9.25 6.93 -18.81
C HIS A 6 -9.37 7.59 -17.44
N ASN A 7 -10.55 8.15 -17.13
CA ASN A 7 -10.78 8.80 -15.83
C ASN A 7 -10.63 7.82 -14.67
N ARG A 8 -11.06 6.56 -14.83
CA ARG A 8 -10.92 5.53 -13.79
C ARG A 8 -9.47 5.13 -13.56
N VAL A 9 -8.65 5.05 -14.61
CA VAL A 9 -7.21 4.77 -14.47
C VAL A 9 -6.50 5.91 -13.77
N ILE A 10 -6.75 7.16 -14.18
CA ILE A 10 -6.13 8.33 -13.57
C ILE A 10 -6.53 8.46 -12.10
N PHE A 11 -7.83 8.34 -11.80
CA PHE A 11 -8.32 8.43 -10.43
C PHE A 11 -7.80 7.28 -9.57
N GLY A 12 -7.82 6.05 -10.09
CA GLY A 12 -7.24 4.89 -9.42
C GLY A 12 -5.76 5.09 -9.09
N GLY A 13 -4.99 5.66 -10.03
CA GLY A 13 -3.59 5.96 -9.82
C GLY A 13 -3.34 7.03 -8.75
N LEU A 14 -4.12 8.11 -8.76
CA LEU A 14 -4.03 9.15 -7.72
C LEU A 14 -4.37 8.60 -6.34
N ILE A 15 -5.50 7.90 -6.19
CA ILE A 15 -5.90 7.33 -4.91
C ILE A 15 -4.91 6.25 -4.44
N GLY A 16 -4.39 5.45 -5.36
CA GLY A 16 -3.31 4.50 -5.08
C GLY A 16 -2.09 5.22 -4.49
N ALA A 17 -1.59 6.26 -5.15
CA ALA A 17 -0.42 7.01 -4.68
C ALA A 17 -0.64 7.67 -3.31
N PHE A 18 -1.82 8.26 -3.07
CA PHE A 18 -2.19 8.77 -1.75
C PHE A 18 -2.28 7.66 -0.68
N GLY A 19 -2.84 6.50 -1.03
CA GLY A 19 -2.88 5.33 -0.14
C GLY A 19 -1.48 4.84 0.23
N GLY A 20 -0.57 4.74 -0.75
CA GLY A 20 0.83 4.39 -0.51
C GLY A 20 1.56 5.42 0.37
N SER A 21 1.30 6.70 0.15
CA SER A 21 1.89 7.77 0.97
C SER A 21 1.39 7.71 2.42
N SER A 22 0.08 7.52 2.60
CA SER A 22 -0.57 7.33 3.91
C SER A 22 -0.05 6.09 4.64
N PHE A 23 0.21 5.01 3.89
CA PHE A 23 0.82 3.80 4.44
C PHE A 23 2.18 4.10 5.07
N VAL A 24 3.08 4.78 4.35
CA VAL A 24 4.44 5.07 4.82
C VAL A 24 4.47 6.10 5.95
N LEU A 25 3.63 7.13 5.86
CA LEU A 25 3.65 8.28 6.78
C LEU A 25 2.88 8.06 8.07
N SER A 26 1.96 7.09 8.11
CA SER A 26 1.06 6.93 9.26
C SER A 26 0.85 5.48 9.62
N VAL A 27 0.27 4.68 8.73
CA VAL A 27 -0.19 3.32 9.07
C VAL A 27 0.97 2.43 9.50
N TYR A 28 2.03 2.40 8.70
CA TYR A 28 3.16 1.52 8.95
C TYR A 28 3.94 1.92 10.21
N PRO A 29 4.36 3.20 10.42
CA PRO A 29 5.06 3.61 11.64
C PRO A 29 4.27 3.33 12.92
N ILE A 30 2.95 3.58 12.90
CA ILE A 30 2.08 3.29 14.05
C ILE A 30 2.02 1.78 14.29
N ALA A 31 1.71 0.99 13.27
CA ALA A 31 1.53 -0.46 13.42
C ALA A 31 2.84 -1.16 13.85
N ILE A 32 3.97 -0.77 13.26
CA ILE A 32 5.26 -1.39 13.61
C ILE A 32 5.73 -0.95 14.99
N GLY A 33 5.49 0.31 15.39
CA GLY A 33 5.83 0.81 16.72
C GLY A 33 5.00 0.17 17.84
N LEU A 34 3.76 -0.24 17.54
CA LEU A 34 2.92 -1.02 18.47
C LEU A 34 3.42 -2.46 18.66
N LEU A 35 4.05 -3.05 17.64
CA LEU A 35 4.57 -4.42 17.69
C LEU A 35 6.01 -4.51 18.22
N PHE A 36 6.79 -3.44 18.05
CA PHE A 36 8.20 -3.37 18.42
C PHE A 36 8.48 -2.05 19.12
N GLU A 37 8.44 -2.06 20.45
CA GLU A 37 8.59 -0.85 21.29
C GLU A 37 9.87 -0.08 20.99
N GLN A 38 10.97 -0.77 20.69
CA GLN A 38 12.26 -0.15 20.34
C GLN A 38 12.19 0.74 19.08
N LEU A 39 11.18 0.57 18.22
CA LEU A 39 10.99 1.36 17.00
C LEU A 39 10.00 2.51 17.17
N SER A 40 9.26 2.58 18.28
CA SER A 40 8.14 3.52 18.49
C SER A 40 8.54 5.00 18.32
N GLY A 41 9.78 5.37 18.67
CA GLY A 41 10.28 6.75 18.56
C GLY A 41 10.81 7.15 17.18
N ASN A 42 11.36 6.19 16.41
CA ASN A 42 12.13 6.49 15.19
C ASN A 42 11.55 5.88 13.91
N ALA A 43 10.52 5.03 14.00
CA ALA A 43 9.96 4.33 12.85
C ALA A 43 9.61 5.28 11.71
N LEU A 44 8.95 6.42 11.98
CA LEU A 44 8.58 7.39 10.95
C LEU A 44 9.80 7.93 10.19
N LEU A 45 10.85 8.36 10.90
CA LEU A 45 12.04 8.92 10.25
C LEU A 45 12.73 7.89 9.35
N LEU A 46 12.77 6.64 9.79
CA LEU A 46 13.39 5.54 9.06
C LEU A 46 12.56 5.08 7.85
N THR A 47 11.26 5.39 7.80
CA THR A 47 10.39 5.04 6.66
C THR A 47 10.28 6.15 5.61
N LEU A 48 10.64 7.41 5.92
CA LEU A 48 10.44 8.56 5.01
C LEU A 48 11.05 8.39 3.61
N VAL A 49 12.21 7.72 3.50
CA VAL A 49 12.86 7.46 2.21
C VAL A 49 11.99 6.63 1.25
N TYR A 50 11.02 5.88 1.79
CA TYR A 50 10.12 5.03 1.01
C TYR A 50 8.83 5.73 0.55
N VAL A 51 8.57 6.98 0.96
CA VAL A 51 7.32 7.68 0.60
C VAL A 51 7.15 7.74 -0.92
N ILE A 52 8.16 8.21 -1.65
CA ILE A 52 8.08 8.33 -3.11
C ILE A 52 8.01 6.95 -3.80
N PRO A 53 8.93 5.98 -3.53
CA PRO A 53 8.84 4.66 -4.15
C PRO A 53 7.51 3.93 -3.90
N VAL A 54 6.99 3.99 -2.68
CA VAL A 54 5.74 3.32 -2.32
C VAL A 54 4.54 4.04 -2.94
N ALA A 55 4.53 5.37 -2.97
CA ALA A 55 3.50 6.13 -3.66
C ALA A 55 3.46 5.80 -5.17
N VAL A 56 4.61 5.65 -5.82
CA VAL A 56 4.68 5.23 -7.22
C VAL A 56 4.17 3.80 -7.41
N LEU A 57 4.64 2.85 -6.60
CA LEU A 57 4.19 1.45 -6.66
C LEU A 57 2.67 1.33 -6.49
N TRP A 58 2.13 1.98 -5.46
CA TRP A 58 0.70 1.97 -5.19
C TRP A 58 -0.10 2.76 -6.23
N GLY A 59 0.45 3.83 -6.78
CA GLY A 59 -0.16 4.55 -7.89
C GLY A 59 -0.28 3.68 -9.14
N ILE A 60 0.75 2.92 -9.47
CA ILE A 60 0.68 1.93 -10.56
C ILE A 60 -0.37 0.85 -10.24
N GLY A 61 -0.36 0.29 -9.02
CA GLY A 61 -1.34 -0.71 -8.59
C GLY A 61 -2.78 -0.21 -8.66
N GLY A 62 -3.02 1.03 -8.24
CA GLY A 62 -4.31 1.70 -8.30
C GLY A 62 -4.77 1.98 -9.73
N ALA A 63 -3.87 2.40 -10.61
CA ALA A 63 -4.15 2.61 -12.03
C ALA A 63 -4.54 1.29 -12.73
N VAL A 64 -3.81 0.20 -12.46
CA VAL A 64 -4.13 -1.14 -12.97
C VAL A 64 -5.48 -1.63 -12.42
N SER A 65 -5.73 -1.44 -11.13
CA SER A 65 -7.01 -1.80 -10.49
C SER A 65 -8.19 -1.05 -11.12
N GLY A 66 -8.04 0.25 -11.36
CA GLY A 66 -9.03 1.09 -12.05
C GLY A 66 -9.27 0.67 -13.49
N TRP A 67 -8.21 0.26 -14.20
CA TRP A 67 -8.31 -0.29 -15.55
C TRP A 67 -9.15 -1.57 -15.59
N LEU A 68 -8.84 -2.54 -14.72
CA LEU A 68 -9.56 -3.80 -14.63
C LEU A 68 -11.03 -3.59 -14.24
N GLY A 69 -11.28 -2.79 -13.20
CA GLY A 69 -12.64 -2.47 -12.75
C GLY A 69 -13.35 -3.59 -12.02
N LYS A 70 -12.60 -4.54 -11.46
CA LYS A 70 -13.12 -5.69 -10.74
C LYS A 70 -12.59 -5.67 -9.31
N MET A 71 -13.49 -5.84 -8.34
CA MET A 71 -13.15 -5.67 -6.92
C MET A 71 -12.14 -6.70 -6.41
N ARG A 72 -12.28 -7.98 -6.79
CA ARG A 72 -11.40 -9.05 -6.31
C ARG A 72 -9.97 -8.86 -6.80
N GLU A 73 -9.80 -8.58 -8.08
CA GLU A 73 -8.50 -8.39 -8.71
C GLU A 73 -7.80 -7.14 -8.16
N GLY A 74 -8.52 -6.03 -7.97
CA GLY A 74 -7.90 -4.85 -7.39
C GLY A 74 -7.55 -5.00 -5.90
N ALA A 75 -8.34 -5.76 -5.13
CA ALA A 75 -7.97 -6.14 -3.77
C ALA A 75 -6.66 -6.94 -3.75
N ALA A 76 -6.50 -7.91 -4.65
CA ALA A 76 -5.28 -8.71 -4.76
C ALA A 76 -4.06 -7.87 -5.20
N ILE A 77 -4.23 -6.97 -6.17
CA ILE A 77 -3.16 -6.07 -6.64
C ILE A 77 -2.67 -5.18 -5.49
N MET A 78 -3.60 -4.52 -4.80
CA MET A 78 -3.23 -3.61 -3.71
C MET A 78 -2.69 -4.37 -2.49
N ALA A 79 -3.16 -5.59 -2.21
CA ALA A 79 -2.58 -6.47 -1.20
C ALA A 79 -1.12 -6.82 -1.54
N LEU A 80 -0.81 -7.08 -2.81
CA LEU A 80 0.56 -7.35 -3.26
C LEU A 80 1.43 -6.09 -3.16
N CYS A 81 0.93 -4.93 -3.59
CA CYS A 81 1.64 -3.65 -3.41
C CYS A 81 1.95 -3.40 -1.94
N GLY A 82 0.99 -3.64 -1.05
CA GLY A 82 1.16 -3.51 0.39
C GLY A 82 2.17 -4.49 0.95
N LEU A 83 2.07 -5.77 0.61
CA LEU A 83 3.03 -6.81 1.02
C LEU A 83 4.47 -6.44 0.64
N ILE A 84 4.70 -6.07 -0.62
CA ILE A 84 6.01 -5.65 -1.13
C ILE A 84 6.51 -4.42 -0.38
N SER A 85 5.66 -3.40 -0.23
CA SER A 85 6.02 -2.16 0.47
C SER A 85 6.40 -2.43 1.92
N GLY A 86 5.60 -3.24 2.62
CA GLY A 86 5.84 -3.60 4.01
C GLY A 86 7.14 -4.36 4.21
N ILE A 87 7.45 -5.33 3.34
CA ILE A 87 8.72 -6.06 3.39
C ILE A 87 9.91 -5.13 3.13
N LEU A 88 9.82 -4.27 2.11
CA LEU A 88 10.91 -3.35 1.75
C LEU A 88 11.21 -2.35 2.87
N ILE A 89 10.16 -1.80 3.49
CA ILE A 89 10.32 -0.87 4.61
C ILE A 89 10.90 -1.63 5.83
N SER A 90 10.37 -2.81 6.17
CA SER A 90 10.91 -3.63 7.25
C SER A 90 12.37 -4.03 7.05
N ALA A 91 12.80 -4.25 5.80
CA ALA A 91 14.19 -4.60 5.51
C ALA A 91 15.16 -3.49 5.94
N ASN A 92 14.75 -2.23 5.86
CA ASN A 92 15.53 -1.08 6.33
C ASN A 92 15.61 -1.01 7.88
N LEU A 93 14.70 -1.70 8.57
CA LEU A 93 14.60 -1.69 10.03
C LEU A 93 15.28 -2.91 10.69
N LEU A 94 15.78 -3.86 9.90
CA LEU A 94 16.42 -5.09 10.41
C LEU A 94 17.62 -4.80 11.33
N GLY A 95 18.38 -3.76 11.02
CA GLY A 95 19.55 -3.36 11.82
C GLY A 95 19.18 -2.82 13.20
N GLU A 96 17.96 -2.32 13.37
CA GLU A 96 17.47 -1.70 14.61
C GLU A 96 16.70 -2.71 15.49
N SER A 97 16.06 -3.72 14.88
CA SER A 97 15.19 -4.67 15.60
C SER A 97 15.86 -6.00 15.95
N GLY A 98 17.04 -6.31 15.40
CA GLY A 98 17.83 -7.52 15.71
C GLY A 98 17.20 -8.85 15.28
N GLY A 99 16.12 -8.86 14.51
CA GLY A 99 15.39 -10.09 14.17
C GLY A 99 14.59 -10.03 12.87
N SER A 100 14.56 -11.16 12.13
CA SER A 100 13.87 -11.33 10.84
C SER A 100 12.34 -11.32 10.93
N THR A 101 11.78 -11.42 12.15
CA THR A 101 10.33 -11.33 12.41
C THR A 101 9.71 -10.01 11.98
N ILE A 102 10.51 -8.93 11.93
CA ILE A 102 10.06 -7.62 11.46
C ILE A 102 9.65 -7.64 9.98
N LEU A 103 10.28 -8.47 9.14
CA LEU A 103 9.93 -8.61 7.73
C LEU A 103 8.53 -9.20 7.56
N LEU A 104 8.22 -10.24 8.36
CA LEU A 104 6.90 -10.87 8.37
C LEU A 104 5.84 -9.90 8.89
N ALA A 105 6.14 -9.20 9.98
CA ALA A 105 5.23 -8.21 10.54
C ALA A 105 4.92 -7.08 9.54
N GLY A 106 5.95 -6.47 8.93
CA GLY A 106 5.75 -5.42 7.94
C GLY A 106 5.01 -5.90 6.70
N GLY A 107 5.36 -7.08 6.19
CA GLY A 107 4.63 -7.71 5.09
C GLY A 107 3.15 -7.93 5.41
N LEU A 108 2.83 -8.40 6.61
CA LEU A 108 1.45 -8.60 7.07
C LEU A 108 0.71 -7.26 7.25
N ILE A 109 1.32 -6.26 7.86
CA ILE A 109 0.76 -4.90 7.98
C ILE A 109 0.40 -4.36 6.59
N GLY A 110 1.34 -4.48 5.65
CA GLY A 110 1.14 -4.06 4.27
C GLY A 110 0.02 -4.82 3.57
N LEU A 111 -0.03 -6.14 3.69
CA LEU A 111 -1.07 -6.98 3.11
C LEU A 111 -2.46 -6.63 3.69
N ILE A 112 -2.58 -6.52 5.01
CA ILE A 112 -3.83 -6.18 5.71
C ILE A 112 -4.33 -4.79 5.32
N TYR A 113 -3.43 -3.82 5.14
CA TYR A 113 -3.80 -2.47 4.70
C TYR A 113 -4.14 -2.41 3.19
N GLY A 114 -3.44 -3.19 2.36
CA GLY A 114 -3.62 -3.22 0.92
C GLY A 114 -4.96 -3.81 0.47
N ILE A 115 -5.47 -4.85 1.15
CA ILE A 115 -6.77 -5.48 0.83
C ILE A 115 -7.93 -4.47 0.83
N PRO A 116 -8.24 -3.77 1.93
CA PRO A 116 -9.34 -2.81 1.98
C PRO A 116 -9.10 -1.63 1.05
N ALA A 117 -7.85 -1.17 0.88
CA ALA A 117 -7.53 -0.13 -0.10
C ALA A 117 -7.93 -0.54 -1.53
N GLY A 118 -7.61 -1.78 -1.94
CA GLY A 118 -7.99 -2.29 -3.26
C GLY A 118 -9.49 -2.51 -3.44
N LEU A 119 -10.20 -2.91 -2.38
CA LEU A 119 -11.66 -3.01 -2.38
C LEU A 119 -12.32 -1.64 -2.54
N LEU A 120 -11.81 -0.61 -1.85
CA LEU A 120 -12.33 0.77 -1.95
C LEU A 120 -12.08 1.37 -3.32
N ILE A 121 -10.84 1.29 -3.84
CA ILE A 121 -10.48 1.80 -5.16
C ILE A 121 -11.31 1.12 -6.24
N SER A 122 -11.37 -0.21 -6.23
CA SER A 122 -12.03 -0.97 -7.30
C SER A 122 -13.55 -0.99 -7.18
N GLY A 123 -14.08 -0.83 -5.97
CA GLY A 123 -15.50 -0.65 -5.71
C GLY A 123 -16.01 0.68 -6.23
N ALA A 124 -15.31 1.77 -5.91
CA ALA A 124 -15.63 3.10 -6.42
C ALA A 124 -15.52 3.19 -7.95
N LEU A 125 -14.66 2.38 -8.54
CA LEU A 125 -14.38 2.36 -9.97
C LEU A 125 -15.01 1.15 -10.68
N ARG A 126 -16.02 0.47 -10.12
CA ARG A 126 -16.59 -0.74 -10.72
C ARG A 126 -17.18 -0.47 -12.11
N ARG A 127 -16.98 -1.40 -13.06
CA ARG A 127 -17.69 -1.35 -14.35
C ARG A 127 -19.15 -1.75 -14.12
N PRO A 128 -20.14 -1.05 -14.70
CA PRO A 128 -21.50 -1.58 -14.78
C PRO A 128 -21.43 -2.93 -15.48
N GLU A 129 -21.98 -3.97 -14.86
CA GLU A 129 -22.16 -5.26 -15.53
C GLU A 129 -23.15 -5.04 -16.67
N ALA A 130 -22.74 -5.43 -17.88
CA ALA A 130 -23.51 -5.25 -19.11
C ALA A 130 -24.60 -6.32 -19.22
#